data_AF-A0A143XIQ7-F1
#
_entry.id   AF-A0A143XIQ7-F1
#
_cell.length_a   1.000
_cell.length_b   1.000
_cell.length_c   1.000
_cell.angle_alpha   90.00
_cell.angle_beta   90.00
_cell.angle_gamma   90.00
#
_symmetry.space_group_name_H-M   'P 1'
#
loop_
_entity.id
_entity.type
_entity.pdbx_description
1 polymer ?
#
loop_
_entity_poly.entity_id
_entity_poly.type
_entity_poly.pdbx_seq_one_letter_code
_entity_poly.pdbx_strand_id
1 'polypeptide(L)' 'MSQLKSNNVQINISIPIEWKVELENLARIYSVEEGKTITFLDLMRRGIQEKYQLGEQNYERGTIS' A
#
# COMPACT_ATOMS: atom_id res chain seq x y z
N MET A 1 5.08 -5.16 27.54
CA MET A 1 5.88 -5.08 26.30
C MET A 1 5.57 -3.74 25.66
N SER A 2 6.56 -2.88 25.55
CA SER A 2 6.43 -1.53 24.98
C SER A 2 6.05 -1.64 23.51
N GLN A 3 4.82 -1.26 23.17
CA GLN A 3 4.39 -1.08 21.79
C GLN A 3 5.38 -0.11 21.12
N LEU A 4 6.18 -0.59 20.16
CA LEU A 4 7.01 0.27 19.34
C LEU A 4 6.04 1.20 18.60
N LYS A 5 5.94 2.46 19.02
CA LYS A 5 5.21 3.48 18.26
C LYS A 5 5.88 3.55 16.90
N SER A 6 5.19 3.11 15.86
CA SER A 6 5.66 3.32 14.50
C SER A 6 5.67 4.83 14.26
N ASN A 7 6.84 5.39 13.95
CA ASN A 7 7.02 6.82 13.66
C ASN A 7 6.50 7.15 12.25
N ASN A 8 5.30 6.66 11.92
CA ASN A 8 4.75 6.74 10.58
C ASN A 8 4.26 8.16 10.32
N VAL A 9 4.82 8.77 9.27
CA VAL A 9 4.41 10.10 8.79
C VAL A 9 3.33 9.92 7.74
N GLN A 10 2.19 10.60 7.92
CA GLN A 10 1.15 10.67 6.89
C GLN A 10 1.53 11.74 5.86
N ILE A 11 1.42 11.39 4.58
CA ILE A 11 1.75 12.29 3.47
C ILE A 11 0.54 12.35 2.55
N ASN A 12 0.07 13.56 2.26
CA ASN A 12 -0.97 13.79 1.26
C ASN A 12 -0.31 13.99 -0.11
N ILE A 13 -0.76 13.25 -1.10
CA ILE A 13 -0.30 13.37 -2.49
C ILE A 13 -1.48 13.63 -3.42
N SER A 14 -1.26 14.45 -4.45
CA SER A 14 -2.20 14.59 -5.56
C SER A 14 -1.70 13.76 -6.73
N ILE A 15 -2.60 13.01 -7.36
CA ILE A 15 -2.32 12.19 -8.54
C ILE A 15 -3.31 12.52 -9.64
N PRO A 16 -2.92 12.39 -10.93
CA PRO A 16 -3.87 12.44 -12.04
C PRO A 16 -4.98 11.41 -11.87
N ILE A 17 -6.19 11.74 -12.31
CA ILE A 17 -7.35 10.85 -12.15
C ILE A 17 -7.20 9.58 -12.99
N GLU A 18 -6.56 9.69 -14.16
CA GLU A 18 -6.29 8.58 -15.07
C GLU A 18 -5.43 7.52 -14.38
N TRP A 19 -4.39 7.96 -13.65
CA TRP A 19 -3.50 7.07 -12.91
C TRP A 19 -4.24 6.33 -11.79
N LYS A 20 -5.18 7.00 -11.11
CA LYS A 20 -6.00 6.34 -10.09
C LYS A 20 -6.82 5.20 -10.68
N VAL A 21 -7.46 5.43 -11.83
CA VAL A 21 -8.28 4.42 -12.51
C VAL A 21 -7.43 3.22 -12.96
N GLU A 22 -6.25 3.47 -13.53
CA GLU A 22 -5.32 2.41 -13.93
C GLU A 22 -4.85 1.57 -12.74
N LEU A 23 -4.48 2.22 -11.63
CA LEU A 23 -4.05 1.53 -10.40
C LEU A 23 -5.17 0.72 -9.75
N GLU A 24 -6.42 1.21 -9.78
CA GLU A 24 -7.58 0.45 -9.29
C GLU A 24 -7.82 -0.82 -10.12
N ASN A 25 -7.66 -0.74 -11.44
CA ASN A 25 -7.77 -1.90 -12.34
C ASN A 25 -6.65 -2.93 -12.07
N LEU A 26 -5.41 -2.46 -11.91
CA LEU A 26 -4.27 -3.33 -11.57
C LEU A 26 -4.49 -4.02 -10.21
N ALA A 27 -4.95 -3.27 -9.20
CA ALA A 27 -5.22 -3.83 -7.88
C ALA A 27 -6.29 -4.93 -7.94
N ARG A 28 -7.32 -4.76 -8.78
CA ARG A 28 -8.34 -5.79 -9.00
C ARG A 28 -7.76 -7.07 -9.61
N ILE A 29 -6.88 -6.94 -10.61
CA ILE A 29 -6.23 -8.10 -11.26
C ILE A 29 -5.34 -8.83 -10.25
N TYR A 30 -4.41 -8.12 -9.59
CA TYR A 30 -3.52 -8.70 -8.58
C TYR A 30 -4.30 -9.34 -7.43
N SER A 31 -5.42 -8.75 -7.03
CA SER A 31 -6.25 -9.30 -5.97
C SER A 31 -6.78 -10.70 -6.30
N VAL A 32 -7.10 -10.95 -7.57
CA VAL A 32 -7.50 -12.27 -8.06
C VAL A 32 -6.30 -13.21 -8.16
N GLU A 33 -5.18 -12.74 -8.70
CA GLU A 33 -3.96 -13.55 -8.88
C GLU A 33 -3.36 -14.04 -7.55
N GLU A 34 -3.29 -13.16 -6.54
CA GLU A 34 -2.74 -13.50 -5.22
C GLU A 34 -3.78 -14.11 -4.27
N GLY A 35 -5.06 -14.14 -4.67
CA GLY A 35 -6.17 -14.62 -3.82
C GLY A 35 -6.35 -13.79 -2.54
N LYS A 36 -5.92 -12.53 -2.54
CA LYS A 36 -5.96 -11.63 -1.39
C LYS A 36 -6.51 -10.27 -1.81
N THR A 37 -7.18 -9.57 -0.91
CA THR A 37 -7.59 -8.18 -1.17
C THR A 37 -6.36 -7.27 -1.25
N ILE A 38 -6.09 -6.77 -2.46
CA ILE A 38 -5.05 -5.78 -2.77
C ILE A 38 -5.73 -4.48 -3.19
N THR A 39 -5.32 -3.36 -2.60
CA THR A 39 -5.85 -2.04 -2.92
C THR A 39 -4.85 -1.23 -3.75
N PHE A 40 -5.32 -0.18 -4.44
CA PHE A 40 -4.43 0.74 -5.16
C PHE A 40 -3.40 1.39 -4.21
N LEU A 41 -3.73 1.58 -2.92
CA LEU A 41 -2.81 2.10 -1.92
C LEU A 41 -1.67 1.12 -1.63
N ASP A 42 -1.95 -0.18 -1.64
CA ASP A 42 -0.92 -1.20 -1.43
C ASP A 42 0.09 -1.20 -2.59
N LEU A 43 -0.41 -1.04 -3.82
CA LEU A 43 0.44 -0.87 -5.00
C LEU A 43 1.28 0.41 -4.92
N MET A 44 0.70 1.53 -4.48
CA MET A 44 1.44 2.79 -4.31
C MET A 44 2.53 2.68 -3.24
N ARG A 45 2.25 2.04 -2.09
CA ARG A 45 3.24 1.81 -1.04
C ARG A 45 4.39 0.94 -1.56
N ARG A 46 4.05 -0.17 -2.23
CA ARG A 46 5.03 -1.08 -2.82
C ARG A 46 5.89 -0.37 -3.87
N GLY A 47 5.28 0.40 -4.76
CA GLY A 47 6.01 1.16 -5.78
C GLY A 47 6.97 2.19 -5.19
N ILE A 48 6.57 2.87 -4.11
CA ILE A 48 7.46 3.82 -3.39
C ILE A 48 8.59 3.05 -2.69
N GLN A 49 8.28 1.93 -2.03
CA GLN A 49 9.29 1.10 -1.37
C GLN A 49 10.33 0.57 -2.36
N GLU A 50 9.89 0.01 -3.48
CA GLU A 50 10.77 -0.52 -4.52
C GLU A 50 11.61 0.60 -5.17
N LYS A 51 10.98 1.72 -5.54
CA LYS A 51 11.67 2.84 -6.20
C LYS A 51 12.80 3.42 -5.36
N TYR A 52 12.59 3.54 -4.05
CA TYR A 52 13.54 4.13 -3.12
C TYR A 52 14.30 3.08 -2.29
N GLN A 53 14.16 1.79 -2.62
CA GLN A 53 14.77 0.67 -1.91
C GLN A 53 14.53 0.73 -0.39
N LEU A 54 13.34 1.18 0.01
CA LEU A 54 12.93 1.22 1.40
C LEU A 54 12.61 -0.22 1.81
N GLY A 55 13.23 -0.69 2.90
CA GLY A 55 13.00 -2.05 3.40
C GLY A 55 11.52 -2.33 3.68
N GLU A 56 11.13 -3.60 3.57
CA GLU A 56 9.77 -4.04 3.90
C GLU A 56 9.48 -3.75 5.36
N GLN A 57 8.62 -2.77 5.60
CA GLN A 57 8.01 -2.60 6.91
C GLN A 57 6.81 -3.55 6.94
N ASN A 58 6.87 -4.57 7.80
CA ASN A 58 5.73 -5.43 8.10
C ASN A 58 4.64 -4.59 8.75
N TYR A 59 3.80 -3.97 7.94
CA TYR A 59 2.53 -3.42 8.38
C TYR A 59 1.61 -4.61 8.61
N GLU A 60 1.65 -5.17 9.82
CA GLU A 60 0.59 -6.04 10.30
C GLU A 60 -0.72 -5.28 10.06
N ARG A 61 -1.52 -5.75 9.10
CA ARG A 61 -2.88 -5.28 8.88
C ARG A 61 -3.58 -5.47 10.22
N GLY A 62 -3.72 -4.39 11.00
CA GLY A 62 -4.58 -4.38 12.16
C GLY A 62 -5.96 -4.78 11.67
N THR A 63 -6.33 -6.04 11.90
CA THR A 63 -7.72 -6.47 11.85
C THR A 63 -8.39 -5.73 12.99
N ILE A 64 -8.94 -4.55 12.68
CA ILE A 64 -9.99 -3.93 13.49
C ILE A 64 -11.09 -4.98 13.59
N SER A 65 -11.07 -5.70 14.72
CA SER A 65 -12.13 -6.60 15.18
C SER A 65 -13.27 -5.77 15.76
#